data_AF-A0A3B0XLZ7-F1
#
_entry.id   AF-A0A3B0XLZ7-F1
#
_cell.length_a   1.000
_cell.length_b   1.000
_cell.length_c   1.000
_cell.angle_alpha   90.00
_cell.angle_beta   90.00
_cell.angle_gamma   90.00
#
_symmetry.space_group_name_H-M   'P 1'
#
loop_
_entity.id
_entity.type
_entity.pdbx_description
1 polymer ?
#
loop_
_entity_poly.entity_id
_entity_poly.type
_entity_poly.pdbx_seq_one_letter_code
_entity_poly.pdbx_strand_id
1 'polypeptide(L)'
;MFNSKFRGLTSIRRTACQCQKIPARVNNIFYRAIWLKFIFLTLFISQIASATAPDKNQSCNTKSIQKQQKKASFQRLLSTTDRKKSEILRSQKETPKITEEYTYKIINKIPHAVSSFTQGLVFNNGYLYEGTGLIGASGVYQLNIETGDVVKAQKTDRYIFGEGISVIENQLLQLSWKSERAQVYDLETLKKTGEFKYQGEGWGATSMGRSLIISNGTSSLKWINHLDQDKSQKYKEITVFDSGVEVQGLNEIEYVDGFIYANVWPTDCIAKIDASTGDVIAWVNFTNLYPQYLRLHWTAVLNGIAYNSEKEIFYITGKYWPNIYEIELVPLN
;
A
#
# COMPACT_ATOMS: atom_id res chain seq x y z
N MET A 1 87.73 -22.32 4.97
CA MET A 1 88.30 -21.89 3.69
C MET A 1 87.34 -20.89 3.06
N PHE A 2 87.88 -19.72 2.66
CA PHE A 2 87.28 -18.58 1.93
C PHE A 2 86.15 -17.77 2.60
N ASN A 3 85.94 -16.47 2.35
CA ASN A 3 86.77 -15.25 2.21
C ASN A 3 85.78 -14.08 2.04
N SER A 4 86.01 -12.93 2.71
CA SER A 4 85.48 -11.58 2.38
C SER A 4 83.94 -11.34 2.53
N LYS A 5 83.39 -10.15 2.81
CA LYS A 5 83.86 -8.75 2.73
C LYS A 5 82.83 -7.82 3.46
N PHE A 6 83.34 -6.95 4.36
CA PHE A 6 83.10 -5.50 4.50
C PHE A 6 81.76 -4.82 4.91
N ARG A 7 81.94 -3.82 5.80
CA ARG A 7 81.17 -2.57 6.12
C ARG A 7 79.93 -2.72 7.01
N GLY A 8 79.68 -1.90 8.02
CA GLY A 8 80.32 -0.69 8.53
C GLY A 8 79.61 -0.24 9.82
N LEU A 9 80.36 0.45 10.70
CA LEU A 9 79.93 0.97 11.99
C LEU A 9 78.81 2.03 11.87
N THR A 10 77.97 2.19 12.90
CA THR A 10 78.10 3.32 13.86
C THR A 10 76.93 3.47 14.85
N SER A 11 77.32 3.67 16.13
CA SER A 11 76.77 4.67 17.07
C SER A 11 75.30 4.59 17.51
N ILE A 12 75.08 3.97 18.68
CA ILE A 12 73.89 4.12 19.52
C ILE A 12 73.99 5.45 20.29
N ARG A 13 73.11 6.42 19.99
CA ARG A 13 72.88 7.61 20.84
C ARG A 13 71.66 7.38 21.74
N ARG A 14 71.85 7.59 23.04
CA ARG A 14 70.78 7.75 24.05
C ARG A 14 69.99 9.04 23.76
N THR A 15 68.66 8.97 23.90
CA THR A 15 67.81 10.16 24.10
C THR A 15 66.74 9.86 25.14
N ALA A 16 66.39 10.90 25.88
CA ALA A 16 65.75 10.90 27.18
C ALA A 16 64.28 10.47 27.20
N CYS A 17 63.87 9.97 28.36
CA CYS A 17 62.49 9.63 28.70
C CYS A 17 61.66 10.92 28.89
N GLN A 18 60.56 11.05 28.15
CA GLN A 18 59.56 12.11 28.32
C GLN A 18 58.25 11.46 28.79
N CYS A 19 57.87 11.72 30.05
CA CYS A 19 56.54 11.38 30.55
C CYS A 19 55.48 12.22 29.83
N GLN A 20 54.70 11.61 28.93
CA GLN A 20 53.47 12.21 28.42
C GLN A 20 52.29 11.85 29.33
N LYS A 21 51.65 12.90 29.86
CA LYS A 21 50.37 12.85 30.56
C LYS A 21 49.29 12.30 29.61
N ILE A 22 48.60 11.25 30.03
CA ILE A 22 47.41 10.73 29.35
C ILE A 22 46.27 11.75 29.51
N PRO A 23 45.64 12.23 28.42
CA PRO A 23 44.53 13.17 28.53
C PRO A 23 43.26 12.45 29.03
N ALA A 24 42.56 13.10 29.97
CA ALA A 24 41.29 12.68 30.56
C ALA A 24 40.12 12.77 29.54
N ARG A 25 40.19 12.00 28.44
CA ARG A 25 39.14 11.96 27.41
C ARG A 25 38.73 10.55 26.97
N VAL A 26 39.17 9.51 27.69
CA VAL A 26 38.80 8.11 27.36
C VAL A 26 37.61 7.59 28.19
N ASN A 27 37.22 8.27 29.28
CA ASN A 27 36.12 7.82 30.13
C ASN A 27 34.70 8.21 29.65
N ASN A 28 34.53 8.86 28.49
CA ASN A 28 33.20 9.31 28.06
C ASN A 28 32.57 8.48 26.92
N ILE A 29 33.35 7.62 26.25
CA ILE A 29 32.86 6.79 25.12
C ILE A 29 32.26 5.48 25.64
N PHE A 30 32.86 4.88 26.66
CA PHE A 30 32.37 3.62 27.25
C PHE A 30 31.03 3.81 27.98
N TYR A 31 30.85 4.90 28.73
CA TYR A 31 29.59 5.20 29.40
C TYR A 31 28.47 5.59 28.42
N ARG A 32 28.80 6.25 27.30
CA ARG A 32 27.83 6.53 26.23
C ARG A 32 27.36 5.27 25.53
N ALA A 33 28.22 4.28 25.31
CA ALA A 33 27.83 3.00 24.72
C ALA A 33 26.94 2.15 25.64
N ILE A 34 27.17 2.20 26.95
CA ILE A 34 26.34 1.51 27.95
C ILE A 34 24.98 2.22 28.13
N TRP A 35 24.95 3.56 28.12
CA TRP A 35 23.71 4.34 28.12
C TRP A 35 22.90 4.19 26.84
N LEU A 36 23.54 4.12 25.66
CA LEU A 36 22.87 3.83 24.40
C LEU A 36 22.27 2.42 24.39
N LYS A 37 22.96 1.42 24.95
CA LYS A 37 22.40 0.07 25.11
C LYS A 37 21.23 0.02 26.10
N PHE A 38 21.25 0.82 27.17
CA PHE A 38 20.11 0.94 28.10
C PHE A 38 18.92 1.70 27.50
N ILE A 39 19.16 2.74 26.70
CA ILE A 39 18.10 3.44 25.94
C ILE A 39 17.50 2.53 24.88
N PHE A 40 18.32 1.73 24.17
CA PHE A 40 17.81 0.73 23.24
C PHE A 40 17.00 -0.35 23.94
N LEU A 41 17.42 -0.81 25.13
CA LEU A 41 16.68 -1.81 25.90
C LEU A 41 15.36 -1.26 26.47
N THR A 42 15.30 0.00 26.91
CA THR A 42 14.06 0.64 27.38
C THR A 42 13.14 1.07 26.23
N LEU A 43 13.67 1.40 25.06
CA LEU A 43 12.89 1.57 23.82
C LEU A 43 12.35 0.23 23.31
N PHE A 44 13.09 -0.86 23.47
CA PHE A 44 12.62 -2.21 23.15
C PHE A 44 11.52 -2.67 24.13
N ILE A 45 11.70 -2.41 25.44
CA ILE A 45 10.69 -2.74 26.47
C ILE A 45 9.44 -1.85 26.30
N SER A 46 9.56 -0.59 25.88
CA SER A 46 8.39 0.26 25.59
C SER A 46 7.71 -0.07 24.26
N GLN A 47 8.41 -0.60 23.26
CA GLN A 47 7.79 -1.20 22.06
C GLN A 47 7.08 -2.52 22.38
N ILE A 48 7.62 -3.35 23.28
CA ILE A 48 6.94 -4.56 23.78
C ILE A 48 5.71 -4.17 24.63
N ALA A 49 5.78 -3.09 25.42
CA ALA A 49 4.63 -2.58 26.17
C ALA A 49 3.58 -1.86 25.30
N SER A 50 3.95 -1.43 24.09
CA SER A 50 3.05 -0.85 23.08
C SER A 50 2.42 -1.90 22.16
N ALA A 51 2.78 -3.18 22.28
CA ALA A 51 2.00 -4.27 21.72
C ALA A 51 0.71 -4.43 22.56
N THR A 52 -0.15 -3.42 22.51
CA THR A 52 -1.53 -3.56 22.93
C THR A 52 -2.09 -4.78 22.20
N ALA A 53 -2.73 -5.68 22.93
CA ALA A 53 -3.47 -6.80 22.36
C ALA A 53 -4.28 -6.33 21.14
N PRO A 54 -4.39 -7.15 20.06
CA PRO A 54 -5.18 -6.78 18.90
C PRO A 54 -6.55 -6.31 19.38
N ASP A 55 -6.92 -5.08 18.99
CA ASP A 55 -8.20 -4.51 19.34
C ASP A 55 -9.26 -5.33 18.61
N LYS A 56 -9.78 -6.37 19.28
CA LYS A 56 -10.67 -7.38 18.71
C LYS A 56 -11.96 -6.78 18.13
N ASN A 57 -12.20 -5.49 18.34
CA ASN A 57 -13.36 -4.72 17.91
C ASN A 57 -12.99 -3.44 17.14
N GLN A 58 -11.94 -3.44 16.34
CA GLN A 58 -11.73 -2.33 15.40
C GLN A 58 -12.82 -2.37 14.31
N SER A 59 -13.96 -1.72 14.57
CA SER A 59 -15.09 -1.67 13.65
C SER A 59 -14.77 -0.84 12.41
N CYS A 60 -15.40 -1.18 11.29
CA CYS A 60 -15.27 -0.43 10.04
C CYS A 60 -16.50 0.47 9.88
N ASN A 61 -16.31 1.76 10.05
CA ASN A 61 -17.25 2.82 9.70
C ASN A 61 -16.48 4.13 9.52
N THR A 62 -17.09 5.15 8.92
CA THR A 62 -16.35 6.38 8.59
C THR A 62 -15.76 7.10 9.79
N LYS A 63 -16.44 7.08 10.95
CA LYS A 63 -15.89 7.70 12.18
C LYS A 63 -14.67 6.95 12.70
N SER A 64 -14.71 5.62 12.71
CA SER A 64 -13.58 4.80 13.14
C SER A 64 -12.40 4.93 12.16
N ILE A 65 -12.67 4.93 10.86
CA ILE A 65 -11.69 5.11 9.78
C ILE A 65 -11.01 6.48 9.89
N GLN A 66 -11.76 7.56 10.06
CA GLN A 66 -11.17 8.90 10.26
C GLN A 66 -10.28 8.96 11.50
N LYS A 67 -10.65 8.25 12.59
CA LYS A 67 -9.81 8.14 13.79
C LYS A 67 -8.52 7.36 13.50
N GLN A 68 -8.60 6.26 12.74
CA GLN A 68 -7.44 5.47 12.31
C GLN A 68 -6.51 6.28 11.41
N GLN A 69 -7.05 6.97 10.40
CA GLN A 69 -6.29 7.85 9.51
C GLN A 69 -5.63 9.01 10.27
N LYS A 70 -6.30 9.60 11.26
CA LYS A 70 -5.70 10.61 12.16
C LYS A 70 -4.56 10.04 13.00
N LYS A 71 -4.68 8.79 13.48
CA LYS A 71 -3.61 8.11 14.23
C LYS A 71 -2.41 7.79 13.33
N ALA A 72 -2.64 7.27 12.14
CA ALA A 72 -1.60 6.95 11.16
C ALA A 72 -0.87 8.21 10.66
N SER A 73 -1.60 9.30 10.41
CA SER A 73 -1.00 10.61 10.10
C SER A 73 -0.27 11.22 11.29
N PHE A 74 -0.75 11.04 12.54
CA PHE A 74 -0.04 11.50 13.73
C PHE A 74 1.27 10.74 13.98
N GLN A 75 1.30 9.42 13.73
CA GLN A 75 2.55 8.64 13.72
C GLN A 75 3.53 9.15 12.66
N ARG A 76 3.03 9.69 11.54
CA ARG A 76 3.82 10.38 10.50
C ARG A 76 4.26 11.79 10.90
N LEU A 77 3.46 12.51 11.69
CA LEU A 77 3.72 13.89 12.16
C LEU A 77 4.74 13.97 13.31
N LEU A 78 5.00 12.87 14.03
CA LEU A 78 6.10 12.80 15.01
C LEU A 78 7.51 12.94 14.38
N SER A 79 7.61 13.08 13.05
CA SER A 79 8.86 13.41 12.34
C SER A 79 8.93 14.81 11.72
N THR A 80 7.86 15.63 11.75
CA THR A 80 7.90 17.04 11.29
C THR A 80 6.72 17.80 11.88
N THR A 81 7.00 18.78 12.72
CA THR A 81 6.02 19.71 13.31
C THR A 81 5.55 20.74 12.28
N ASP A 82 4.25 20.79 12.00
CA ASP A 82 3.43 21.99 12.20
C ASP A 82 1.93 21.69 12.01
N ARG A 83 1.09 22.25 12.90
CA ARG A 83 -0.35 21.98 12.99
C ARG A 83 -1.13 23.25 12.70
N LYS A 84 -2.03 23.22 11.73
CA LYS A 84 -3.22 24.10 11.69
C LYS A 84 -4.49 23.27 11.49
N LYS A 85 -5.53 23.68 12.22
CA LYS A 85 -6.82 23.01 12.40
C LYS A 85 -7.87 23.82 11.63
N SER A 86 -8.78 23.17 10.93
CA SER A 86 -9.98 23.81 10.39
C SER A 86 -11.24 23.04 10.83
N GLU A 87 -12.28 23.84 11.05
CA GLU A 87 -13.61 23.46 11.56
C GLU A 87 -14.50 22.90 10.44
N ILE A 88 -15.43 22.02 10.80
CA ILE A 88 -16.43 21.43 9.91
C ILE A 88 -17.80 22.01 10.28
N LEU A 89 -18.47 22.61 9.29
CA LEU A 89 -19.88 23.01 9.35
C LEU A 89 -20.80 21.78 9.33
N ARG A 90 -21.86 21.85 10.13
CA ARG A 90 -23.00 20.92 10.17
C ARG A 90 -23.78 20.92 8.85
N SER A 91 -24.25 19.75 8.43
CA SER A 91 -25.48 19.64 7.65
C SER A 91 -26.31 18.41 8.06
N GLN A 92 -27.59 18.71 8.27
CA GLN A 92 -28.85 17.98 8.19
C GLN A 92 -28.96 16.50 8.62
N LYS A 93 -30.00 16.27 9.40
CA LYS A 93 -30.33 15.05 10.14
C LYS A 93 -31.21 14.17 9.27
N GLU A 94 -30.62 13.45 8.33
CA GLU A 94 -31.26 12.29 7.74
C GLU A 94 -31.21 11.12 8.74
N THR A 95 -32.25 10.29 8.71
CA THR A 95 -32.31 9.06 9.51
C THR A 95 -31.12 8.18 9.11
N PRO A 96 -30.24 7.78 10.04
CA PRO A 96 -29.03 7.04 9.68
C PRO A 96 -29.42 5.74 8.99
N LYS A 97 -29.06 5.61 7.70
CA LYS A 97 -29.11 4.34 6.98
C LYS A 97 -28.16 3.39 7.71
N ILE A 98 -28.67 2.25 8.16
CA ILE A 98 -27.84 1.26 8.84
C ILE A 98 -26.92 0.65 7.79
N THR A 99 -25.62 0.89 7.92
CA THR A 99 -24.59 0.27 7.08
C THR A 99 -24.33 -1.14 7.62
N GLU A 100 -24.45 -2.15 6.77
CA GLU A 100 -24.17 -3.54 7.16
C GLU A 100 -22.67 -3.74 7.41
N GLU A 101 -22.30 -4.67 8.29
CA GLU A 101 -20.91 -5.07 8.52
C GLU A 101 -20.71 -6.53 8.11
N TYR A 102 -19.64 -6.78 7.35
CA TYR A 102 -19.19 -8.08 6.91
C TYR A 102 -17.78 -8.35 7.44
N THR A 103 -17.46 -9.63 7.53
CA THR A 103 -16.09 -10.14 7.61
C THR A 103 -15.89 -11.17 6.50
N TYR A 104 -14.90 -12.04 6.64
CA TYR A 104 -14.50 -12.97 5.62
C TYR A 104 -14.32 -14.37 6.18
N LYS A 105 -14.50 -15.36 5.31
CA LYS A 105 -14.08 -16.74 5.50
C LYS A 105 -12.98 -17.03 4.49
N ILE A 106 -11.81 -17.49 4.97
CA ILE A 106 -10.71 -17.87 4.10
C ILE A 106 -11.03 -19.23 3.47
N ILE A 107 -10.98 -19.28 2.14
CA ILE A 107 -11.13 -20.50 1.34
C ILE A 107 -9.76 -21.07 1.02
N ASN A 108 -8.83 -20.23 0.59
CA ASN A 108 -7.47 -20.64 0.24
C ASN A 108 -6.45 -19.50 0.46
N LYS A 109 -5.16 -19.86 0.45
CA LYS A 109 -4.03 -18.93 0.47
C LYS A 109 -3.09 -19.24 -0.68
N ILE A 110 -2.79 -18.23 -1.47
CA ILE A 110 -1.88 -18.30 -2.60
C ILE A 110 -0.58 -17.58 -2.19
N PRO A 111 0.60 -18.18 -2.34
CA PRO A 111 1.87 -17.49 -2.09
C PRO A 111 1.95 -16.17 -2.85
N HIS A 112 2.49 -15.13 -2.22
CA HIS A 112 2.65 -13.82 -2.84
C HIS A 112 4.02 -13.26 -2.56
N ALA A 113 4.60 -12.59 -3.55
CA ALA A 113 5.94 -12.05 -3.45
C ALA A 113 5.96 -10.91 -2.41
N VAL A 114 6.70 -11.11 -1.31
CA VAL A 114 6.87 -10.07 -0.27
C VAL A 114 7.63 -8.83 -0.75
N SER A 115 8.14 -8.85 -1.98
CA SER A 115 8.71 -7.67 -2.68
C SER A 115 7.67 -6.86 -3.45
N SER A 116 6.46 -7.39 -3.69
CA SER A 116 5.40 -6.71 -4.45
C SER A 116 4.80 -5.57 -3.64
N PHE A 117 4.93 -4.35 -4.15
CA PHE A 117 4.20 -3.19 -3.62
C PHE A 117 2.88 -3.06 -4.38
N THR A 118 1.93 -3.95 -4.09
CA THR A 118 0.65 -4.08 -4.80
C THR A 118 -0.13 -2.78 -4.84
N GLN A 119 -0.51 -2.34 -6.03
CA GLN A 119 -1.32 -1.14 -6.27
C GLN A 119 -2.59 -1.38 -7.06
N GLY A 120 -2.68 -2.50 -7.77
CA GLY A 120 -3.91 -2.98 -8.38
C GLY A 120 -3.89 -4.50 -8.51
N LEU A 121 -5.06 -5.12 -8.40
CA LEU A 121 -5.26 -6.54 -8.61
C LEU A 121 -6.51 -6.73 -9.47
N VAL A 122 -6.51 -7.67 -10.40
CA VAL A 122 -7.70 -8.00 -11.19
C VAL A 122 -7.68 -9.48 -11.57
N PHE A 123 -8.84 -10.13 -11.50
CA PHE A 123 -9.00 -11.50 -11.96
C PHE A 123 -9.53 -11.48 -13.39
N ASN A 124 -8.89 -12.25 -14.28
CA ASN A 124 -9.34 -12.38 -15.66
C ASN A 124 -8.94 -13.75 -16.22
N ASN A 125 -9.91 -14.48 -16.78
CA ASN A 125 -9.71 -15.74 -17.50
C ASN A 125 -8.81 -16.76 -16.77
N GLY A 126 -9.05 -16.95 -15.47
CA GLY A 126 -8.33 -17.95 -14.65
C GLY A 126 -6.95 -17.50 -14.14
N TYR A 127 -6.56 -16.26 -14.39
CA TYR A 127 -5.33 -15.66 -13.86
C TYR A 127 -5.63 -14.45 -12.99
N LEU A 128 -4.71 -14.16 -12.08
CA LEU A 128 -4.64 -12.84 -11.44
C LEU A 128 -3.66 -11.98 -12.23
N TYR A 129 -3.98 -10.71 -12.39
CA TYR A 129 -3.05 -9.70 -12.87
C TYR A 129 -2.78 -8.73 -11.73
N GLU A 130 -1.52 -8.38 -11.53
CA GLU A 130 -1.07 -7.49 -10.46
C GLU A 130 -0.31 -6.30 -11.05
N GLY A 131 -0.70 -5.09 -10.63
CA GLY A 131 0.07 -3.86 -10.83
C GLY A 131 0.84 -3.53 -9.57
N THR A 132 2.16 -3.31 -9.69
CA THR A 132 3.00 -2.90 -8.56
C THR A 132 3.56 -1.51 -8.72
N GLY A 133 3.74 -0.82 -7.61
CA GLY A 133 4.32 0.52 -7.53
C GLY A 133 5.81 0.56 -7.21
N LEU A 134 6.30 1.77 -6.92
CA LEU A 134 7.70 2.20 -6.71
C LEU A 134 8.44 2.55 -8.01
N ILE A 135 9.00 3.77 -8.04
CA ILE A 135 9.79 4.27 -9.18
C ILE A 135 10.96 3.31 -9.44
N GLY A 136 11.09 2.87 -10.68
CA GLY A 136 12.14 1.95 -11.13
C GLY A 136 11.90 0.47 -10.81
N ALA A 137 10.90 0.13 -10.00
CA ALA A 137 10.55 -1.25 -9.67
C ALA A 137 9.15 -1.68 -10.12
N SER A 138 8.27 -0.71 -10.42
CA SER A 138 6.90 -0.90 -10.89
C SER A 138 6.82 -1.86 -12.08
N GLY A 139 5.75 -2.64 -12.14
CA GLY A 139 5.48 -3.55 -13.24
C GLY A 139 4.03 -4.02 -13.25
N VAL A 140 3.69 -4.74 -14.32
CA VAL A 140 2.47 -5.55 -14.40
C VAL A 140 2.85 -7.03 -14.52
N TYR A 141 2.13 -7.90 -13.81
CA TYR A 141 2.43 -9.32 -13.71
C TYR A 141 1.16 -10.12 -13.92
N GLN A 142 1.23 -11.21 -14.68
CA GLN A 142 0.21 -12.24 -14.73
C GLN A 142 0.65 -13.36 -13.78
N LEU A 143 -0.20 -13.73 -12.83
CA LEU A 143 0.07 -14.68 -11.75
C LEU A 143 -0.80 -15.93 -11.90
N ASN A 144 -0.20 -17.09 -11.65
CA ASN A 144 -0.93 -18.35 -11.51
C ASN A 144 -1.71 -18.34 -10.18
N ILE A 145 -3.01 -18.65 -10.23
CA ILE A 145 -3.91 -18.58 -9.06
C ILE A 145 -3.73 -19.74 -8.05
N GLU A 146 -3.01 -20.79 -8.42
CA GLU A 146 -2.73 -21.92 -7.53
C GLU A 146 -1.39 -21.73 -6.81
N THR A 147 -0.36 -21.29 -7.54
CA THR A 147 1.02 -21.22 -7.02
C THR A 147 1.47 -19.81 -6.64
N GLY A 148 0.85 -18.77 -7.20
CA GLY A 148 1.29 -17.38 -7.08
C GLY A 148 2.49 -17.03 -7.98
N ASP A 149 2.95 -17.97 -8.80
CA ASP A 149 4.10 -17.75 -9.68
C ASP A 149 3.77 -16.77 -10.79
N VAL A 150 4.77 -15.96 -11.15
CA VAL A 150 4.71 -15.05 -12.28
C VAL A 150 4.78 -15.85 -13.59
N VAL A 151 3.70 -15.80 -14.36
CA VAL A 151 3.59 -16.41 -15.70
C VAL A 151 4.12 -15.45 -16.76
N LYS A 152 3.77 -14.16 -16.66
CA LYS A 152 4.25 -13.09 -17.54
C LYS A 152 4.51 -11.83 -16.72
N ALA A 153 5.44 -11.02 -17.19
CA ALA A 153 5.75 -9.74 -16.57
C ALA A 153 6.15 -8.71 -17.62
N GLN A 154 5.76 -7.47 -17.38
CA GLN A 154 6.25 -6.31 -18.11
C GLN A 154 6.61 -5.22 -17.11
N LYS A 155 7.84 -4.71 -17.19
CA LYS A 155 8.22 -3.55 -16.38
C LYS A 155 7.52 -2.29 -16.88
N THR A 156 6.99 -1.53 -15.93
CA THR A 156 6.50 -0.17 -16.13
C THR A 156 7.71 0.72 -16.46
N ASP A 157 7.52 1.76 -17.28
CA ASP A 157 8.57 2.74 -17.55
C ASP A 157 9.29 3.22 -16.27
N ARG A 158 10.62 3.25 -16.30
CA ARG A 158 11.49 3.39 -15.11
C ARG A 158 11.26 4.62 -14.24
N TYR A 159 10.63 5.67 -14.76
CA TYR A 159 10.36 6.92 -14.05
C TYR A 159 8.92 7.04 -13.57
N ILE A 160 8.07 6.07 -13.92
CA ILE A 160 6.67 6.03 -13.57
C ILE A 160 6.52 5.17 -12.31
N PHE A 161 5.76 5.72 -11.37
CA PHE A 161 5.22 4.94 -10.26
C PHE A 161 3.90 4.35 -10.73
N GLY A 162 3.86 3.02 -10.92
CA GLY A 162 2.66 2.28 -11.30
C GLY A 162 1.65 2.21 -10.16
N GLU A 163 0.38 2.38 -10.48
CA GLU A 163 -0.73 2.33 -9.52
C GLU A 163 -1.74 1.25 -9.96
N GLY A 164 -3.04 1.47 -9.70
CA GLY A 164 -4.14 0.56 -10.01
C GLY A 164 -4.16 0.10 -11.45
N ILE A 165 -4.62 -1.13 -11.65
CA ILE A 165 -4.77 -1.75 -12.96
C ILE A 165 -6.21 -2.16 -13.19
N SER A 166 -6.63 -2.20 -14.45
CA SER A 166 -7.92 -2.75 -14.84
C SER A 166 -7.84 -3.38 -16.21
N VAL A 167 -8.71 -4.35 -16.48
CA VAL A 167 -8.86 -4.97 -17.79
C VAL A 167 -10.11 -4.42 -18.47
N ILE A 168 -9.96 -3.94 -19.71
CA ILE A 168 -11.07 -3.57 -20.58
C ILE A 168 -10.84 -4.21 -21.95
N GLU A 169 -11.80 -5.01 -22.39
CA GLU A 169 -11.67 -5.82 -23.61
C GLU A 169 -10.36 -6.64 -23.59
N ASN A 170 -9.46 -6.49 -24.55
CA ASN A 170 -8.16 -7.19 -24.58
C ASN A 170 -6.98 -6.32 -24.10
N GLN A 171 -7.26 -5.30 -23.29
CA GLN A 171 -6.25 -4.36 -22.81
C GLN A 171 -6.14 -4.41 -21.29
N LEU A 172 -4.91 -4.47 -20.79
CA LEU A 172 -4.60 -4.15 -19.40
C LEU A 172 -4.15 -2.69 -19.32
N LEU A 173 -4.79 -1.91 -18.48
CA LEU A 173 -4.45 -0.51 -18.24
C LEU A 173 -3.81 -0.40 -16.86
N GLN A 174 -2.71 0.35 -16.73
CA GLN A 174 -2.06 0.65 -15.46
C GLN A 174 -1.97 2.16 -15.26
N LEU A 175 -2.61 2.67 -14.21
CA LEU A 175 -2.52 4.07 -13.81
C LEU A 175 -1.10 4.43 -13.35
N SER A 176 -0.81 5.72 -13.35
CA SER A 176 0.36 6.29 -12.69
C SER A 176 -0.06 7.20 -11.55
N TRP A 177 0.77 7.32 -10.52
CA TRP A 177 0.38 8.12 -9.37
C TRP A 177 0.15 9.61 -9.71
N LYS A 178 1.18 10.30 -10.21
CA LYS A 178 1.15 11.76 -10.46
C LYS A 178 1.40 12.14 -11.91
N SER A 179 1.61 11.17 -12.79
CA SER A 179 2.02 11.44 -14.17
C SER A 179 0.84 11.69 -15.11
N GLU A 180 -0.41 11.63 -14.61
CA GLU A 180 -1.62 11.93 -15.40
C GLU A 180 -1.75 11.06 -16.67
N ARG A 181 -1.24 9.82 -16.57
CA ARG A 181 -1.12 8.88 -17.68
C ARG A 181 -1.35 7.47 -17.19
N ALA A 182 -1.97 6.66 -18.03
CA ALA A 182 -2.01 5.22 -17.84
C ALA A 182 -1.28 4.53 -18.99
N GLN A 183 -0.48 3.52 -18.67
CA GLN A 183 0.13 2.65 -19.67
C GLN A 183 -0.87 1.58 -20.09
N VAL A 184 -0.93 1.31 -21.39
CA VAL A 184 -1.82 0.31 -21.98
C VAL A 184 -0.96 -0.84 -22.47
N TYR A 185 -1.33 -2.05 -22.09
CA TYR A 185 -0.68 -3.29 -22.47
C TYR A 185 -1.68 -4.18 -23.19
N ASP A 186 -1.20 -4.91 -24.18
CA ASP A 186 -1.94 -6.04 -24.75
C ASP A 186 -2.08 -7.13 -23.67
N LEU A 187 -3.30 -7.57 -23.38
CA LEU A 187 -3.56 -8.48 -22.25
C LEU A 187 -2.92 -9.87 -22.46
N GLU A 188 -2.88 -10.34 -23.70
CA GLU A 188 -2.33 -11.65 -24.04
C GLU A 188 -0.81 -11.69 -23.91
N THR A 189 -0.11 -10.63 -24.35
CA THR A 189 1.35 -10.61 -24.39
C THR A 189 2.00 -9.80 -23.26
N LEU A 190 1.21 -9.00 -22.54
CA LEU A 190 1.63 -7.93 -21.62
C LEU A 190 2.59 -6.89 -22.24
N LYS A 191 2.74 -6.86 -23.57
CA LYS A 191 3.57 -5.85 -24.22
C LYS A 191 2.85 -4.52 -24.17
N LYS A 192 3.57 -3.46 -23.82
CA LYS A 192 3.05 -2.09 -23.86
C LYS A 192 2.67 -1.73 -25.30
N THR A 193 1.43 -1.34 -25.52
CA THR A 193 0.87 -0.96 -26.82
C THR A 193 0.59 0.53 -26.93
N GLY A 194 0.52 1.25 -25.81
CA GLY A 194 0.30 2.69 -25.83
C GLY A 194 0.14 3.28 -24.44
N GLU A 195 -0.41 4.49 -24.42
CA GLU A 195 -0.74 5.22 -23.20
C GLU A 195 -1.96 6.11 -23.47
N PHE A 196 -2.77 6.36 -22.44
CA PHE A 196 -3.80 7.40 -22.49
C PHE A 196 -3.63 8.37 -21.32
N LYS A 197 -4.11 9.61 -21.50
CA LYS A 197 -3.99 10.68 -20.50
C LYS A 197 -5.29 10.80 -19.69
N TYR A 198 -5.15 11.13 -18.42
CA TYR A 198 -6.26 11.55 -17.56
C TYR A 198 -5.79 12.68 -16.65
N GLN A 199 -6.72 13.40 -16.05
CA GLN A 199 -6.40 14.54 -15.17
C GLN A 199 -6.46 14.12 -13.69
N GLY A 200 -5.48 14.56 -12.90
CA GLY A 200 -5.37 14.30 -11.46
C GLY A 200 -4.52 13.08 -11.12
N GLU A 201 -4.41 12.77 -9.82
CA GLU A 201 -3.78 11.52 -9.37
C GLU A 201 -4.64 10.30 -9.74
N GLY A 202 -3.99 9.16 -9.96
CA GLY A 202 -4.65 7.86 -10.11
C GLY A 202 -4.14 6.88 -9.07
N TRP A 203 -5.04 6.27 -8.29
CA TRP A 203 -4.71 5.33 -7.22
C TRP A 203 -5.24 3.94 -7.57
N GLY A 204 -6.55 3.69 -7.41
CA GLY A 204 -7.19 2.44 -7.83
C GLY A 204 -7.83 2.56 -9.22
N ALA A 205 -8.00 1.41 -9.88
CA ALA A 205 -8.68 1.30 -11.16
C ALA A 205 -9.56 0.05 -11.19
N THR A 206 -10.76 0.16 -11.74
CA THR A 206 -11.58 -0.99 -12.15
C THR A 206 -12.40 -0.61 -13.38
N SER A 207 -13.16 -1.53 -13.96
CA SER A 207 -13.93 -1.27 -15.18
C SER A 207 -15.40 -1.63 -15.02
N MET A 208 -16.25 -0.84 -15.68
CA MET A 208 -17.68 -1.11 -15.83
C MET A 208 -18.02 -0.96 -17.31
N GLY A 209 -18.11 -2.10 -18.01
CA GLY A 209 -18.20 -2.12 -19.47
C GLY A 209 -16.96 -1.49 -20.11
N ARG A 210 -17.15 -0.43 -20.89
CA ARG A 210 -16.06 0.33 -21.54
C ARG A 210 -15.55 1.52 -20.74
N SER A 211 -16.13 1.79 -19.57
CA SER A 211 -15.69 2.88 -18.71
C SER A 211 -14.68 2.38 -17.69
N LEU A 212 -13.54 3.06 -17.63
CA LEU A 212 -12.59 2.94 -16.53
C LEU A 212 -13.10 3.79 -15.36
N ILE A 213 -13.06 3.23 -14.16
CA ILE A 213 -13.35 3.94 -12.91
C ILE A 213 -12.02 4.12 -12.18
N ILE A 214 -11.75 5.34 -11.71
CA ILE A 214 -10.51 5.72 -11.05
C ILE A 214 -10.82 6.30 -9.67
N SER A 215 -10.12 5.82 -8.65
CA SER A 215 -9.98 6.52 -7.36
C SER A 215 -8.67 7.30 -7.32
N ASN A 216 -8.55 8.27 -6.41
CA ASN A 216 -7.39 9.15 -6.32
C ASN A 216 -6.95 9.46 -4.87
N GLY A 217 -7.35 8.63 -3.91
CA GLY A 217 -7.08 8.86 -2.48
C GLY A 217 -8.01 9.86 -1.80
N THR A 218 -8.86 10.59 -2.55
CA THR A 218 -9.95 11.40 -1.99
C THR A 218 -11.21 10.57 -1.77
N SER A 219 -12.36 11.21 -1.57
CA SER A 219 -13.70 10.62 -1.57
C SER A 219 -14.32 10.48 -2.97
N SER A 220 -13.62 10.90 -4.03
CA SER A 220 -14.15 10.89 -5.39
C SER A 220 -13.81 9.60 -6.15
N LEU A 221 -14.78 9.14 -6.95
CA LEU A 221 -14.60 8.14 -8.00
C LEU A 221 -14.95 8.78 -9.36
N LYS A 222 -14.07 8.59 -10.34
CA LYS A 222 -14.18 9.21 -11.67
C LYS A 222 -14.28 8.17 -12.77
N TRP A 223 -15.29 8.28 -13.62
CA TRP A 223 -15.49 7.46 -14.82
C TRP A 223 -14.88 8.15 -16.03
N ILE A 224 -14.02 7.44 -16.74
CA ILE A 224 -13.37 7.91 -17.96
C ILE A 224 -13.59 6.85 -19.04
N ASN A 225 -13.90 7.27 -20.25
CA ASN A 225 -13.93 6.36 -21.38
C ASN A 225 -12.56 6.42 -22.07
N HIS A 226 -11.66 5.47 -21.81
CA HIS A 226 -10.31 5.54 -22.37
C HIS A 226 -10.27 5.35 -23.90
N LEU A 227 -11.34 4.83 -24.49
CA LEU A 227 -11.48 4.64 -25.94
C LEU A 227 -12.02 5.90 -26.66
N ASP A 228 -12.61 6.84 -25.92
CA ASP A 228 -13.12 8.07 -26.50
C ASP A 228 -11.98 9.09 -26.66
N GLN A 229 -11.57 9.35 -27.90
CA GLN A 229 -10.46 10.26 -28.18
C GLN A 229 -10.89 11.74 -28.19
N ASP A 230 -12.17 12.04 -27.98
CA ASP A 230 -12.64 13.42 -28.00
C ASP A 230 -12.23 14.17 -26.73
N LYS A 231 -11.50 15.27 -26.90
CA LYS A 231 -10.84 16.01 -25.81
C LYS A 231 -11.82 16.71 -24.86
N SER A 232 -13.11 16.72 -25.18
CA SER A 232 -14.16 17.29 -24.36
C SER A 232 -14.80 16.30 -23.38
N GLN A 233 -14.17 15.15 -23.10
CA GLN A 233 -14.76 14.08 -22.27
C GLN A 233 -15.43 14.64 -21.01
N LYS A 234 -16.77 14.62 -21.03
CA LYS A 234 -17.59 14.78 -19.84
C LYS A 234 -17.40 13.51 -19.03
N TYR A 235 -16.52 13.54 -18.04
CA TYR A 235 -16.38 12.44 -17.11
C TYR A 235 -17.54 12.49 -16.09
N LYS A 236 -18.07 11.32 -15.73
CA LYS A 236 -18.94 11.19 -14.56
C LYS A 236 -18.05 11.14 -13.34
N GLU A 237 -18.40 11.87 -12.29
CA GLU A 237 -17.72 11.84 -10.99
C GLU A 237 -18.78 11.67 -9.91
N ILE A 238 -18.52 10.80 -8.94
CA ILE A 238 -19.36 10.66 -7.75
C ILE A 238 -18.50 10.78 -6.50
N THR A 239 -19.06 11.40 -5.47
CA THR A 239 -18.44 11.47 -4.15
C THR A 239 -19.01 10.36 -3.28
N VAL A 240 -18.13 9.68 -2.53
CA VAL A 240 -18.48 8.54 -1.69
C VAL A 240 -18.81 9.01 -0.27
N PHE A 241 -19.98 8.58 0.22
CA PHE A 241 -20.49 8.93 1.54
C PHE A 241 -20.89 7.69 2.34
N ASP A 242 -20.73 7.77 3.65
CA ASP A 242 -21.30 6.83 4.62
C ASP A 242 -22.02 7.64 5.68
N SER A 243 -23.34 7.47 5.76
CA SER A 243 -24.20 8.24 6.68
C SER A 243 -23.97 9.76 6.61
N GLY A 244 -23.85 10.30 5.38
CA GLY A 244 -23.65 11.73 5.13
C GLY A 244 -22.23 12.26 5.38
N VAL A 245 -21.26 11.38 5.67
CA VAL A 245 -19.86 11.76 5.85
C VAL A 245 -19.02 11.22 4.71
N GLU A 246 -18.21 12.08 4.09
CA GLU A 246 -17.31 11.65 3.02
C GLU A 246 -16.28 10.61 3.48
N VAL A 247 -16.09 9.58 2.66
CA VAL A 247 -15.10 8.53 2.88
C VAL A 247 -13.82 8.86 2.14
N GLN A 248 -12.82 9.36 2.86
CA GLN A 248 -11.52 9.71 2.30
C GLN A 248 -10.58 8.50 2.25
N GLY A 249 -9.57 8.53 1.37
CA GLY A 249 -8.55 7.50 1.28
C GLY A 249 -8.95 6.30 0.42
N LEU A 250 -9.88 6.47 -0.52
CA LEU A 250 -10.22 5.43 -1.49
C LEU A 250 -8.98 5.09 -2.31
N ASN A 251 -8.52 3.84 -2.21
CA ASN A 251 -7.30 3.37 -2.83
C ASN A 251 -7.66 2.34 -3.91
N GLU A 252 -7.15 1.12 -3.85
CA GLU A 252 -7.49 0.09 -4.82
C GLU A 252 -9.01 -0.23 -4.80
N ILE A 253 -9.59 -0.47 -5.97
CA ILE A 253 -11.03 -0.64 -6.17
C ILE A 253 -11.34 -1.81 -7.11
N GLU A 254 -12.49 -2.46 -6.92
CA GLU A 254 -13.01 -3.51 -7.80
C GLU A 254 -14.53 -3.38 -7.98
N TYR A 255 -15.02 -3.43 -9.23
CA TYR A 255 -16.44 -3.36 -9.56
C TYR A 255 -17.06 -4.76 -9.62
N VAL A 256 -18.16 -4.96 -8.87
CA VAL A 256 -18.89 -6.22 -8.78
C VAL A 256 -20.38 -5.93 -8.72
N ASP A 257 -21.12 -6.34 -9.76
CA ASP A 257 -22.59 -6.34 -9.81
C ASP A 257 -23.28 -5.06 -9.32
N GLY A 258 -22.84 -3.91 -9.82
CA GLY A 258 -23.40 -2.60 -9.44
C GLY A 258 -22.77 -1.96 -8.22
N PHE A 259 -21.84 -2.63 -7.56
CA PHE A 259 -21.11 -2.12 -6.41
C PHE A 259 -19.62 -1.94 -6.72
N ILE A 260 -18.98 -1.00 -6.03
CA ILE A 260 -17.54 -0.81 -6.04
C ILE A 260 -17.02 -1.15 -4.64
N TYR A 261 -16.12 -2.12 -4.59
CA TYR A 261 -15.39 -2.47 -3.39
C TYR A 261 -14.11 -1.65 -3.37
N ALA A 262 -13.88 -0.86 -2.32
CA ALA A 262 -12.73 0.03 -2.23
C ALA A 262 -11.92 -0.21 -0.97
N ASN A 263 -10.62 -0.47 -1.10
CA ASN A 263 -9.69 -0.35 0.02
C ASN A 263 -9.69 1.09 0.53
N VAL A 264 -9.76 1.26 1.85
CA VAL A 264 -9.68 2.59 2.47
C VAL A 264 -8.34 2.75 3.18
N TRP A 265 -7.41 3.47 2.58
CA TRP A 265 -6.04 3.62 3.07
C TRP A 265 -5.96 4.54 4.31
N PRO A 266 -5.09 4.25 5.29
CA PRO A 266 -4.30 3.03 5.52
C PRO A 266 -4.98 2.11 6.55
N THR A 267 -6.25 1.75 6.32
CA THR A 267 -7.04 0.88 7.21
C THR A 267 -7.11 -0.54 6.67
N ASP A 268 -7.53 -1.48 7.51
CA ASP A 268 -7.86 -2.85 7.11
C ASP A 268 -9.37 -3.00 6.83
N CYS A 269 -9.99 -1.96 6.25
CA CYS A 269 -11.40 -1.92 5.88
C CYS A 269 -11.57 -1.79 4.37
N ILE A 270 -12.60 -2.44 3.84
CA ILE A 270 -13.09 -2.26 2.47
C ILE A 270 -14.51 -1.70 2.54
N ALA A 271 -14.78 -0.63 1.78
CA ALA A 271 -16.13 -0.10 1.60
C ALA A 271 -16.82 -0.81 0.44
N LYS A 272 -18.07 -1.27 0.61
CA LYS A 272 -18.96 -1.66 -0.49
C LYS A 272 -19.85 -0.47 -0.84
N ILE A 273 -19.58 0.13 -1.99
CA ILE A 273 -20.16 1.40 -2.43
C ILE A 273 -21.17 1.12 -3.54
N ASP A 274 -22.38 1.68 -3.46
CA ASP A 274 -23.31 1.69 -4.58
C ASP A 274 -22.75 2.55 -5.72
N ALA A 275 -22.47 1.96 -6.88
CA ALA A 275 -21.82 2.66 -8.00
C ALA A 275 -22.71 3.73 -8.65
N SER A 276 -24.01 3.71 -8.37
CA SER A 276 -24.97 4.68 -8.89
C SER A 276 -25.07 5.92 -8.01
N THR A 277 -25.05 5.76 -6.68
CA THR A 277 -25.25 6.86 -5.72
C THR A 277 -23.98 7.34 -5.03
N GLY A 278 -22.98 6.48 -4.86
CA GLY A 278 -21.79 6.75 -4.03
C GLY A 278 -21.99 6.43 -2.55
N ASP A 279 -23.15 5.91 -2.14
CA ASP A 279 -23.37 5.53 -0.76
C ASP A 279 -22.65 4.23 -0.41
N VAL A 280 -21.94 4.22 0.72
CA VAL A 280 -21.48 2.98 1.35
C VAL A 280 -22.69 2.24 1.90
N ILE A 281 -22.95 1.05 1.37
CA ILE A 281 -24.04 0.19 1.82
C ILE A 281 -23.58 -0.86 2.84
N ALA A 282 -22.28 -1.20 2.81
CA ALA A 282 -21.69 -2.12 3.76
C ALA A 282 -20.19 -1.84 3.95
N TRP A 283 -19.68 -2.24 5.11
CA TRP A 283 -18.25 -2.28 5.41
C TRP A 283 -17.78 -3.72 5.55
N VAL A 284 -16.57 -4.02 5.07
CA VAL A 284 -15.93 -5.32 5.25
C VAL A 284 -14.67 -5.16 6.10
N ASN A 285 -14.58 -5.92 7.18
CA ASN A 285 -13.49 -5.85 8.15
C ASN A 285 -12.44 -6.95 7.93
N PHE A 286 -11.22 -6.53 7.61
CA PHE A 286 -10.05 -7.38 7.35
C PHE A 286 -8.95 -7.23 8.42
N THR A 287 -9.25 -6.61 9.57
CA THR A 287 -8.27 -6.33 10.64
C THR A 287 -7.44 -7.56 11.05
N ASN A 288 -8.05 -8.76 11.01
CA ASN A 288 -7.42 -10.01 11.42
C ASN A 288 -6.80 -10.82 10.27
N LEU A 289 -6.87 -10.36 9.01
CA LEU A 289 -6.45 -11.15 7.84
C LEU A 289 -4.92 -11.28 7.79
N TYR A 290 -4.22 -10.16 7.94
CA TYR A 290 -2.77 -10.11 8.12
C TYR A 290 -2.43 -9.02 9.15
N PRO A 291 -2.53 -9.33 10.46
CA PRO A 291 -2.46 -8.33 11.52
C PRO A 291 -1.16 -7.51 11.55
N GLN A 292 -1.23 -6.31 12.13
CA GLN A 292 -0.11 -5.35 12.14
C GLN A 292 1.19 -5.91 12.75
N TYR A 293 1.12 -6.75 13.76
CA TYR A 293 2.30 -7.33 14.41
C TYR A 293 3.07 -8.33 13.52
N LEU A 294 2.48 -8.81 12.42
CA LEU A 294 3.16 -9.64 11.41
C LEU A 294 3.81 -8.80 10.30
N ARG A 295 3.46 -7.50 10.20
CA ARG A 295 3.91 -6.63 9.11
C ARG A 295 5.30 -6.09 9.38
N LEU A 296 6.29 -6.56 8.61
CA LEU A 296 7.69 -6.14 8.74
C LEU A 296 7.95 -4.72 8.24
N HIS A 297 7.04 -4.15 7.44
CA HIS A 297 7.15 -2.81 6.89
C HIS A 297 5.88 -2.00 7.20
N TRP A 298 6.03 -0.74 7.59
CA TRP A 298 4.91 0.12 8.00
C TRP A 298 3.95 0.47 6.84
N THR A 299 4.41 0.38 5.59
CA THR A 299 3.55 0.50 4.40
C THR A 299 2.96 -0.82 3.92
N ALA A 300 3.15 -1.93 4.65
CA ALA A 300 2.60 -3.24 4.29
C ALA A 300 1.10 -3.35 4.60
N VAL A 301 0.31 -2.43 4.06
CA VAL A 301 -1.12 -2.29 4.33
C VAL A 301 -1.96 -3.14 3.38
N LEU A 302 -3.21 -3.43 3.77
CA LEU A 302 -4.24 -4.00 2.90
C LEU A 302 -4.37 -3.14 1.63
N ASN A 303 -4.23 -3.77 0.46
CA ASN A 303 -4.38 -3.13 -0.85
C ASN A 303 -4.37 -4.19 -1.97
N GLY A 304 -5.42 -4.23 -2.79
CA GLY A 304 -5.59 -5.22 -3.86
C GLY A 304 -6.83 -6.07 -3.64
N ILE A 305 -7.80 -5.94 -4.54
CA ILE A 305 -9.09 -6.61 -4.55
C ILE A 305 -9.33 -7.11 -5.96
N ALA A 306 -9.61 -8.39 -6.12
CA ALA A 306 -10.08 -8.93 -7.39
C ALA A 306 -11.26 -9.85 -7.16
N TYR A 307 -12.14 -9.97 -8.14
CA TYR A 307 -13.34 -10.80 -8.01
C TYR A 307 -13.44 -11.86 -9.12
N ASN A 308 -13.77 -13.08 -8.73
CA ASN A 308 -14.11 -14.15 -9.66
C ASN A 308 -15.63 -14.41 -9.58
N SER A 309 -16.35 -13.93 -10.59
CA SER A 309 -17.81 -14.05 -10.66
C SER A 309 -18.32 -15.47 -10.88
N GLU A 310 -17.52 -16.36 -11.49
CA GLU A 310 -17.93 -17.75 -11.70
C GLU A 310 -17.99 -18.55 -10.38
N LYS A 311 -17.14 -18.16 -9.42
CA LYS A 311 -17.02 -18.81 -8.11
C LYS A 311 -17.58 -17.97 -6.96
N GLU A 312 -17.95 -16.72 -7.24
CA GLU A 312 -18.41 -15.73 -6.27
C GLU A 312 -17.44 -15.47 -5.11
N ILE A 313 -16.14 -15.53 -5.39
CA ILE A 313 -15.04 -15.35 -4.43
C ILE A 313 -14.26 -14.06 -4.70
N PHE A 314 -13.70 -13.48 -3.63
CA PHE A 314 -12.76 -12.39 -3.72
C PHE A 314 -11.32 -12.88 -3.50
N TYR A 315 -10.38 -12.23 -4.18
CA TYR A 315 -8.96 -12.31 -3.89
C TYR A 315 -8.53 -11.01 -3.21
N ILE A 316 -7.95 -11.13 -2.02
CA ILE A 316 -7.54 -9.99 -1.20
C ILE A 316 -6.07 -10.11 -0.84
N THR A 317 -5.30 -9.03 -0.98
CA THR A 317 -3.88 -9.00 -0.60
C THR A 317 -3.49 -7.63 -0.04
N GLY A 318 -2.19 -7.40 0.10
CA GLY A 318 -1.65 -6.12 0.50
C GLY A 318 -0.22 -5.93 0.03
N LYS A 319 0.26 -4.70 0.24
CA LYS A 319 1.63 -4.32 -0.11
C LYS A 319 2.58 -5.15 0.73
N TYR A 320 3.54 -5.84 0.10
CA TYR A 320 4.50 -6.72 0.75
C TYR A 320 3.88 -7.88 1.55
N TRP A 321 2.61 -8.22 1.33
CA TRP A 321 1.98 -9.34 2.02
C TRP A 321 2.51 -10.67 1.48
N PRO A 322 2.71 -11.70 2.32
CA PRO A 322 3.24 -12.98 1.88
C PRO A 322 2.21 -13.88 1.18
N ASN A 323 0.92 -13.52 1.21
CA ASN A 323 -0.14 -14.29 0.58
C ASN A 323 -1.20 -13.37 -0.06
N ILE A 324 -1.78 -13.85 -1.15
CA ILE A 324 -3.10 -13.46 -1.63
C ILE A 324 -4.11 -14.45 -1.01
N TYR A 325 -5.23 -13.94 -0.50
CA TYR A 325 -6.25 -14.74 0.17
C TYR A 325 -7.48 -14.85 -0.72
N GLU A 326 -7.89 -16.09 -0.99
CA GLU A 326 -9.20 -16.39 -1.57
C GLU A 326 -10.22 -16.43 -0.45
N ILE A 327 -11.26 -15.59 -0.54
CA ILE A 327 -12.23 -15.40 0.54
C ILE A 327 -13.67 -15.33 0.05
N GLU A 328 -14.58 -15.77 0.92
CA GLU A 328 -16.01 -15.47 0.85
C GLU A 328 -16.32 -14.35 1.87
N LEU A 329 -17.19 -13.42 1.50
CA LEU A 329 -17.73 -12.43 2.44
C LEU A 329 -18.85 -13.06 3.26
N VAL A 330 -18.82 -12.86 4.58
CA VAL A 330 -19.84 -13.36 5.50
C VAL A 330 -20.27 -12.24 6.46
N PRO A 331 -21.52 -12.20 6.92
CA PRO A 331 -21.95 -11.18 7.88
C PRO A 331 -21.09 -11.17 9.15
N LEU A 332 -20.80 -9.98 9.67
CA LEU A 332 -20.16 -9.82 10.97
C LEU A 332 -21.24 -9.98 12.06
N ASN A 333 -21.27 -11.16 12.70
CA ASN A 333 -22.22 -11.48 13.77
C ASN A 333 -21.96 -10.74 15.07
#